data_AF-A0A9P0VTG4-F1
#
_entry.id   AF-A0A9P0VTG4-F1
#
_cell.length_a   1.000
_cell.length_b   1.000
_cell.length_c   1.000
_cell.angle_alpha   90.00
_cell.angle_beta   90.00
_cell.angle_gamma   90.00
#
_symmetry.space_group_name_H-M   'P 1'
#
loop_
_entity.id
_entity.type
_entity.pdbx_description
1 polymer ?
#
loop_
_entity_poly.entity_id
_entity_poly.type
_entity_poly.pdbx_seq_one_letter_code
_entity_poly.pdbx_strand_id
1 'polypeptide(L)'
;MDLAGSERVSLTKAAGERLKEGANINKSLSVLGNVIRQLSEGKEFISYRDSKLTRLLSQALGGNAKSLIIGNHVADQVDKRYLIRCSYIEIYNEKINDLLDKSNQGLTMRRYQRKCAA
;
A
#
# COMPACT_ATOMS: atom_id res chain seq x y z
N MET A 1 -7.33 -5.14 -4.74
CA MET A 1 -7.33 -4.03 -5.73
C MET A 1 -5.93 -3.95 -6.26
N ASP A 2 -5.74 -4.14 -7.56
CA ASP A 2 -4.44 -3.97 -8.21
C ASP A 2 -4.26 -2.51 -8.61
N LEU A 3 -3.10 -1.96 -8.29
CA LEU A 3 -2.76 -0.57 -8.58
C LEU A 3 -1.73 -0.53 -9.71
N ALA A 4 -1.82 0.52 -10.53
CA ALA A 4 -0.86 0.78 -11.58
C ALA A 4 0.54 1.07 -11.00
N GLY A 5 1.55 0.98 -11.87
CA GLY A 5 2.92 1.27 -11.52
C GLY A 5 3.13 2.72 -11.06
N SER A 6 4.11 2.91 -10.17
CA SER A 6 4.49 4.21 -9.61
C SER A 6 5.75 4.80 -10.24
N GLU A 7 6.15 4.28 -11.41
CA GLU A 7 7.33 4.72 -12.12
C GLU A 7 7.24 6.19 -12.53
N ARG A 8 8.39 6.87 -12.47
CA ARG A 8 8.47 8.28 -12.85
C ARG A 8 8.20 8.39 -14.33
N VAL A 9 7.21 9.21 -14.69
CA VAL A 9 6.87 9.52 -16.08
C VAL A 9 8.09 10.01 -16.87
N SER A 10 9.04 10.70 -16.23
CA SER A 10 10.29 11.16 -16.86
C SER A 10 11.21 10.05 -17.34
N LEU A 11 11.12 8.85 -16.77
CA LEU A 11 11.88 7.67 -17.19
C LEU A 11 11.17 6.93 -18.32
N THR A 12 9.92 7.29 -18.59
CA THR A 12 9.14 6.73 -19.69
C THR A 12 9.40 7.55 -20.96
N LYS A 13 9.52 6.88 -22.11
CA LYS A 13 9.56 7.55 -23.43
C LYS A 13 8.14 7.92 -23.91
N ALA A 14 7.22 8.14 -22.98
CA ALA A 14 5.82 8.41 -23.28
C ALA A 14 5.63 9.87 -23.70
N ALA A 15 4.85 10.10 -24.76
CA ALA A 15 4.52 11.42 -25.27
C ALA A 15 3.01 11.55 -25.52
N GLY A 16 2.51 12.78 -25.60
CA GLY A 16 1.10 13.08 -25.90
C GLY A 16 0.13 12.51 -24.86
N GLU A 17 -0.90 11.81 -25.32
CA GLU A 17 -1.95 11.25 -24.44
C GLU A 17 -1.41 10.24 -23.41
N ARG A 18 -0.39 9.45 -23.77
CA ARG A 18 0.26 8.53 -22.83
C ARG A 18 0.97 9.24 -21.68
N LEU A 19 1.50 10.44 -21.93
CA LEU A 19 2.10 11.27 -20.88
C LEU A 19 1.04 11.77 -19.90
N LYS A 20 -0.11 12.21 -20.42
CA LYS A 20 -1.25 12.65 -19.60
C LYS A 20 -1.82 11.51 -18.76
N GLU A 21 -1.93 10.33 -19.35
CA GLU A 21 -2.37 9.11 -18.64
C GLU A 21 -1.41 8.77 -17.50
N GLY A 22 -0.10 8.68 -17.78
CA GLY A 22 0.91 8.40 -16.76
C GLY A 22 0.94 9.45 -15.65
N ALA A 23 0.73 10.73 -15.99
CA ALA A 23 0.61 11.79 -15.01
C ALA A 23 -0.62 11.61 -14.10
N ASN A 24 -1.77 11.23 -14.66
CA ASN A 24 -3.00 10.98 -13.90
C ASN A 24 -2.88 9.75 -12.99
N ILE A 25 -2.24 8.68 -13.48
CA ILE A 25 -1.93 7.49 -12.67
C ILE A 25 -1.09 7.89 -11.47
N ASN A 26 0.04 8.55 -11.70
CA ASN A 26 0.96 8.97 -10.63
C ASN A 26 0.33 9.98 -9.67
N LYS A 27 -0.54 10.86 -10.15
CA LYS A 27 -1.32 11.76 -9.30
C LYS A 27 -2.19 10.97 -8.32
N SER A 28 -2.92 9.97 -8.80
CA SER A 28 -3.81 9.16 -7.95
C SER A 28 -3.03 8.37 -6.89
N LEU A 29 -1.87 7.83 -7.24
CA LEU A 29 -0.97 7.10 -6.32
C LEU A 29 -0.33 8.05 -5.29
N SER A 30 0.05 9.26 -5.69
CA SER A 30 0.60 10.27 -4.79
C SER A 30 -0.42 10.72 -3.75
N VAL A 31 -1.68 10.93 -4.18
CA VAL A 31 -2.79 11.25 -3.26
C VAL A 31 -3.05 10.10 -2.29
N LEU A 32 -3.01 8.85 -2.75
CA LEU A 32 -3.12 7.66 -1.89
C LEU A 32 -2.01 7.63 -0.82
N GLY A 33 -0.75 7.88 -1.22
CA GLY A 33 0.36 7.98 -0.27
C GLY A 33 0.15 9.08 0.76
N ASN A 34 -0.36 10.24 0.35
CA ASN A 34 -0.69 11.33 1.27
C ASN A 34 -1.81 10.95 2.26
N VAL A 35 -2.88 10.31 1.79
CA VAL A 35 -3.98 9.82 2.64
C VAL A 35 -3.47 8.83 3.70
N ILE A 36 -2.64 7.87 3.29
CA ILE A 36 -2.03 6.89 4.22
C ILE A 36 -1.15 7.60 5.25
N ARG A 37 -0.38 8.61 4.83
CA ARG A 37 0.41 9.44 5.75
C ARG A 37 -0.48 10.19 6.74
N GLN A 38 -1.53 10.87 6.28
CA GLN A 38 -2.45 11.60 7.15
C GLN A 38 -3.12 10.68 8.17
N LEU A 39 -3.49 9.46 7.76
CA LEU A 39 -4.03 8.42 8.65
C LEU A 39 -3.00 7.94 9.67
N SER A 40 -1.76 7.69 9.24
CA SER A 40 -0.67 7.28 10.13
C SER A 40 -0.27 8.38 11.12
N GLU A 41 -0.49 9.65 10.76
CA GLU A 41 -0.30 10.81 11.62
C GLU A 41 -1.47 11.04 12.59
N GLY A 42 -2.61 10.37 12.39
CA GLY A 42 -3.81 10.53 13.21
C GLY A 42 -4.51 11.88 13.00
N LYS A 43 -4.43 12.45 11.78
CA LYS A 43 -5.13 13.70 11.48
C LYS A 43 -6.64 13.50 11.52
N GLU A 44 -7.35 14.49 12.07
CA GLU A 44 -8.82 14.47 12.14
C GLU A 44 -9.46 14.58 10.76
N PHE A 45 -8.88 15.39 9.88
CA PHE A 45 -9.33 15.53 8.49
C PHE A 45 -8.38 14.81 7.52
N ILE A 46 -8.95 13.89 6.74
CA ILE A 46 -8.24 13.12 5.72
C ILE A 46 -8.79 13.47 4.32
N SER A 47 -7.90 13.84 3.40
CA SER A 47 -8.27 14.34 2.07
C SER A 47 -8.59 13.23 1.06
N TYR A 48 -9.55 12.36 1.37
CA TYR A 48 -9.95 11.28 0.46
C TYR A 48 -10.49 11.77 -0.88
N ARG A 49 -10.98 13.02 -0.95
CA ARG A 49 -11.70 13.58 -2.11
C ARG A 49 -10.78 14.00 -3.27
N ASP A 50 -9.48 14.10 -3.03
CA ASP A 50 -8.50 14.63 -3.99
C ASP A 50 -8.25 13.69 -5.18
N SER A 51 -8.66 12.42 -5.07
CA SER A 51 -8.62 11.44 -6.15
C SER A 51 -9.85 10.53 -6.14
N LYS A 52 -10.32 10.10 -7.31
CA LYS A 52 -11.39 9.11 -7.43
C LYS A 52 -11.02 7.79 -6.74
N LEU A 53 -9.75 7.39 -6.83
CA LEU A 53 -9.23 6.17 -6.19
C LEU A 53 -9.37 6.24 -4.66
N THR A 54 -8.92 7.31 -4.03
CA THR A 54 -8.98 7.48 -2.57
C THR A 54 -10.41 7.66 -2.07
N ARG A 55 -11.32 8.18 -2.90
CA ARG A 55 -12.76 8.21 -2.57
C ARG A 55 -13.34 6.81 -2.46
N LEU A 56 -13.04 5.95 -3.44
CA LEU A 56 -13.49 4.55 -3.44
C LEU A 56 -12.86 3.76 -2.28
N LEU A 57 -11.60 4.02 -1.96
CA LEU A 57 -10.87 3.34 -0.89
C LEU A 57 -11.10 3.94 0.51
N SER A 58 -11.90 5.00 0.65
CA SER A 58 -12.11 5.69 1.94
C SER A 58 -12.60 4.74 3.04
N GLN A 59 -13.56 3.87 2.72
CA GLN A 59 -14.08 2.85 3.63
C GLN A 59 -13.03 1.80 4.00
N ALA A 60 -12.17 1.42 3.05
CA ALA A 60 -11.10 0.44 3.29
C ALA A 60 -9.98 1.02 4.16
N LEU A 61 -9.58 2.28 3.93
CA LEU A 61 -8.40 2.89 4.54
C LEU A 61 -8.67 3.54 5.89
N GLY A 62 -9.83 4.16 6.09
CA GLY A 62 -10.17 4.85 7.34
C GLY A 62 -11.56 4.55 7.87
N GLY A 63 -12.28 3.61 7.26
CA GLY A 63 -13.53 3.08 7.79
C GLY A 63 -13.30 1.89 8.74
N ASN A 64 -14.36 1.10 8.96
CA ASN A 64 -14.30 -0.09 9.81
C ASN A 64 -13.78 -1.33 9.05
N ALA A 65 -12.63 -1.20 8.39
CA ALA A 65 -12.02 -2.28 7.61
C ALA A 65 -10.55 -2.42 7.95
N LYS A 66 -10.06 -3.67 8.02
CA LYS A 66 -8.63 -3.97 8.09
C LYS A 66 -8.08 -4.00 6.67
N SER A 67 -7.21 -3.05 6.32
CA SER A 67 -6.58 -2.98 5.01
C SER A 67 -5.11 -3.39 5.06
N LEU A 68 -4.69 -4.22 4.10
CA LEU A 68 -3.29 -4.57 3.84
C LEU A 68 -2.89 -3.97 2.50
N ILE A 69 -1.76 -3.27 2.46
CA ILE A 69 -1.18 -2.73 1.22
C ILE A 69 0.15 -3.44 1.00
N ILE A 70 0.32 -4.04 -0.17
CA ILE A 70 1.54 -4.76 -0.56
C ILE A 70 2.21 -3.94 -1.67
N GLY A 71 3.46 -3.51 -1.42
CA GLY A 71 4.28 -2.82 -2.40
C GLY A 71 5.31 -3.76 -3.02
N ASN A 72 5.26 -3.95 -4.33
CA ASN A 72 6.25 -4.74 -5.04
C ASN A 72 7.37 -3.81 -5.51
N HIS A 73 8.56 -3.93 -4.92
CA HIS A 73 9.72 -3.11 -5.31
C HIS A 73 10.65 -3.92 -6.21
N VAL A 74 10.80 -3.48 -7.45
CA VAL A 74 11.90 -3.92 -8.31
C VAL A 74 13.06 -2.94 -8.11
N ALA A 75 14.16 -3.44 -7.57
CA ALA A 75 15.35 -2.64 -7.38
C ALA A 75 16.39 -3.04 -8.44
N ASP A 76 16.69 -2.09 -9.32
CA ASP A 76 17.62 -2.25 -10.44
C ASP A 76 19.05 -1.93 -9.97
N GLN A 77 19.56 -2.74 -9.04
CA GLN A 77 20.97 -2.70 -8.65
C GLN A 77 21.60 -4.07 -8.89
N VAL A 78 22.62 -4.08 -9.76
CA VAL A 78 23.26 -5.27 -10.35
C VAL A 78 23.94 -6.18 -9.32
N ASP A 79 24.09 -5.75 -8.06
CA ASP A 79 24.83 -6.52 -7.05
C ASP A 79 24.14 -6.55 -5.66
N LYS A 80 22.81 -6.57 -5.64
CA LYS A 80 22.04 -6.78 -4.41
C LYS A 80 21.26 -8.09 -4.49
N ARG A 81 21.58 -9.04 -3.62
CA ARG A 81 20.74 -10.22 -3.39
C ARG A 81 19.52 -9.80 -2.59
N TYR A 82 18.36 -9.77 -3.24
CA TYR A 82 17.08 -9.59 -2.56
C TYR A 82 16.59 -10.94 -2.08
N LEU A 83 16.49 -11.12 -0.76
CA LEU A 83 15.74 -12.22 -0.19
C LEU A 83 14.25 -11.85 -0.28
N ILE A 84 13.59 -12.27 -1.37
CA ILE A 84 12.14 -12.11 -1.49
C ILE A 84 11.49 -13.13 -0.57
N ARG A 85 10.98 -12.66 0.57
CA ARG A 85 10.14 -13.48 1.44
C ARG A 85 8.71 -13.41 0.93
N CYS A 86 8.33 -14.37 0.09
CA CYS A 86 6.93 -14.63 -0.20
C CYS A 86 6.31 -15.26 1.05
N SER A 87 5.18 -14.72 1.51
CA SER A 87 4.34 -15.32 2.54
C SER A 87 2.96 -15.51 1.95
N TYR A 88 2.42 -16.73 2.00
CA TYR A 88 1.05 -17.02 1.63
C TYR A 88 0.26 -17.10 2.92
N ILE A 89 -0.73 -16.22 3.11
CA ILE A 89 -1.36 -16.03 4.42
C ILE A 89 -2.86 -16.27 4.31
N GLU A 90 -3.40 -17.06 5.24
CA GLU A 90 -4.84 -17.15 5.48
C GLU A 90 -5.21 -16.32 6.71
N ILE A 91 -6.28 -15.53 6.58
CA ILE A 91 -6.87 -14.82 7.71
C ILE A 91 -8.28 -15.38 7.93
N TYR A 92 -8.43 -16.21 8.95
CA TYR A 92 -9.73 -16.79 9.32
C TYR A 92 -9.98 -16.59 10.81
N ASN A 93 -11.14 -16.02 11.16
CA ASN A 93 -11.55 -15.76 12.55
C ASN A 93 -10.47 -15.01 13.38
N GLU A 94 -9.90 -13.95 12.81
CA GLU A 94 -8.80 -13.15 13.39
C GLU A 94 -7.49 -13.90 13.68
N LYS A 95 -7.35 -15.15 13.23
CA LYS A 95 -6.09 -15.88 13.24
C LYS A 95 -5.40 -15.73 11.90
N ILE A 96 -4.10 -15.48 11.95
CA ILE A 96 -3.25 -15.37 10.77
C ILE A 96 -2.40 -16.63 10.72
N ASN A 97 -2.54 -17.39 9.64
CA ASN A 97 -1.73 -18.59 9.41
C ASN A 97 -0.80 -18.32 8.23
N ASP A 98 0.50 -18.55 8.41
CA ASP A 98 1.43 -18.62 7.28
C ASP A 98 1.24 -19.99 6.61
N LEU A 99 0.57 -20.00 5.47
CA LEU A 99 0.29 -21.19 4.68
C LEU A 99 1.53 -21.75 3.96
N LEU A 100 2.67 -21.05 4.01
CA LEU A 100 3.96 -21.60 3.56
C LEU A 100 4.72 -22.28 4.70
N ASP A 101 4.33 -22.05 5.96
CA ASP A 101 4.94 -22.70 7.12
C ASP A 101 4.04 -23.85 7.63
N LYS A 102 4.54 -25.09 7.47
CA LYS A 102 3.84 -26.31 7.93
C LYS A 102 3.76 -26.42 9.46
N SER A 103 4.48 -25.57 10.20
CA SER A 103 4.43 -25.52 11.66
C SER A 103 3.07 -25.06 12.19
N ASN A 104 2.29 -24.35 11.36
CA ASN A 104 0.98 -23.80 11.69
C ASN A 104 0.97 -22.96 12.99
N GLN A 105 2.13 -22.43 13.39
CA GLN A 105 2.22 -21.48 14.48
C GLN A 105 1.60 -20.17 14.00
N GLY A 106 0.38 -19.89 14.45
CA GLY A 106 -0.34 -18.67 14.08
C GLY A 106 0.56 -17.44 14.25
N LEU A 107 0.65 -16.63 13.21
CA LEU A 107 1.44 -15.41 13.22
C LEU A 107 0.82 -14.43 14.22
N THR A 108 1.64 -13.95 15.17
CA THR A 108 1.19 -12.96 16.13
C THR A 108 0.97 -11.63 15.42
N MET A 109 -0.26 -11.14 15.44
CA MET A 109 -0.59 -9.80 14.96
C MET A 109 0.07 -8.74 15.85
N ARG A 110 1.26 -8.26 15.45
CA ARG A 110 1.86 -7.07 16.03
C ARG A 110 1.12 -5.84 15.51
N ARG A 111 0.12 -5.41 16.28
CA ARG A 111 -0.52 -4.11 16.10
C ARG A 111 0.54 -3.03 16.38
N TYR A 112 0.85 -2.18 15.41
CA TYR A 112 1.73 -1.03 15.63
C TYR A 112 0.96 0.00 16.49
N GLN A 113 1.02 -0.15 17.81
CA GLN A 113 0.50 0.84 18.75
C GLN A 113 1.56 1.94 18.93
N ARG A 114 1.34 3.13 18.35
CA ARG A 114 2.07 4.32 18.82
C ARG A 114 1.69 4.52 20.29
N LYS A 115 2.69 4.56 21.18
CA LYS A 115 2.55 5.23 22.46
C LYS A 115 2.28 6.71 22.15
N CYS A 116 1.04 7.15 22.28
CA CYS A 116 0.75 8.57 22.42
C CYS A 116 1.36 8.99 23.77
N ALA A 117 2.45 9.76 23.74
CA ALA A 117 2.95 10.44 24.93
C ALA A 117 1.92 11.50 25.31
N ALA A 118 1.46 11.45 26.56
CA ALA A 118 0.56 12.41 27.17
C ALA A 118 1.25 13.76 27.39
#